data_AF-A0AAW2BTY6-F1
#
_entry.id   AF-A0AAW2BTY6-F1
#
_cell.length_a   1.000
_cell.length_b   1.000
_cell.length_c   1.000
_cell.angle_alpha   90.00
_cell.angle_beta   90.00
_cell.angle_gamma   90.00
#
_symmetry.space_group_name_H-M   'P 1'
#
loop_
_entity.id
_entity.type
_entity.pdbx_description
1 polymer ?
#
loop_
_entity_poly.entity_id
_entity_poly.type
_entity_poly.pdbx_seq_one_letter_code
_entity_poly.pdbx_strand_id
1 'polypeptide(L)'
;MKVPNKIRHFIRRAAKDSLPTKVNLKAQNVSVDVVGEGCGDYSESTLHSLWLCDQARAVWMSGPEFQFLIRKGCRSFVELLEHLFRVGSGLQVAEFATICWCLWQRRNRVRVSQPSWQIHEIEDQAKRMVREFWDANEQEQQRSKRRPQAHWSPPPAGTYKANFDAAIFEELQCVGLGVVFRDHSSQVIAALSQRIGLSSTVEMAEALAARRAVEFARELSLFYVILEGDCLRVVQALNASGGCNTMYGHVVNEIKRLGAVL
;
A
#
# COMPACT_ATOMS: atom_id res chain seq x y z
N MET A 1 -0.66 1.83 15.83
CA MET A 1 -1.81 2.59 15.30
C MET A 1 -2.61 1.72 14.33
N LYS A 2 -3.87 1.42 14.65
CA LYS A 2 -4.79 0.63 13.80
C LYS A 2 -5.62 1.58 12.92
N VAL A 3 -5.10 1.93 11.74
CA VAL A 3 -5.77 2.78 10.73
C VAL A 3 -5.41 2.27 9.33
N PRO A 4 -6.15 2.65 8.26
CA PRO A 4 -5.79 2.32 6.89
C PRO A 4 -4.34 2.67 6.54
N ASN A 5 -3.70 1.86 5.70
CA ASN A 5 -2.28 2.03 5.32
C ASN A 5 -1.98 3.43 4.75
N LYS A 6 -2.91 4.00 3.98
CA LYS A 6 -2.79 5.38 3.44
C LYS A 6 -2.64 6.44 4.53
N ILE A 7 -3.40 6.31 5.63
CA ILE A 7 -3.36 7.23 6.77
C ILE A 7 -2.06 7.02 7.55
N ARG A 8 -1.65 5.76 7.74
CA ARG A 8 -0.37 5.44 8.39
C ARG A 8 0.83 6.02 7.62
N HIS A 9 0.82 5.91 6.30
CA HIS A 9 1.84 6.49 5.45
C HIS A 9 1.82 8.03 5.52
N PHE A 10 0.64 8.64 5.47
CA PHE A 10 0.47 10.08 5.64
C PHE A 10 1.05 10.59 6.97
N ILE A 11 0.70 9.96 8.11
CA ILE A 11 1.22 10.35 9.43
C ILE A 11 2.75 10.20 9.51
N ARG A 12 3.32 9.16 8.88
CA ARG A 12 4.79 9.02 8.78
C ARG A 12 5.42 10.17 8.00
N ARG A 13 4.79 10.63 6.92
CA ARG A 13 5.27 11.80 6.16
C ARG A 13 5.14 13.09 6.97
N ALA A 14 4.02 13.28 7.66
CA ALA A 14 3.81 14.43 8.54
C ALA A 14 4.84 14.47 9.69
N ALA A 15 5.13 13.32 10.30
CA ALA A 15 6.16 13.21 11.34
C ALA A 15 7.58 13.48 10.82
N LYS A 16 7.86 13.19 9.55
CA LYS A 16 9.15 13.50 8.92
C LYS A 16 9.19 14.89 8.29
N ASP A 17 8.17 15.71 8.53
CA ASP A 17 7.96 17.01 7.89
C ASP A 17 8.16 16.98 6.37
N SER A 18 7.63 15.94 5.71
CA SER A 18 7.77 15.71 4.25
C SER A 18 6.44 15.82 3.50
N LEU A 19 5.45 16.46 4.11
CA LEU A 19 4.25 16.90 3.40
C LEU A 19 4.58 18.09 2.51
N PRO A 20 3.95 18.23 1.32
CA PRO A 20 4.17 19.36 0.42
C PRO A 20 3.44 20.61 0.93
N THR A 21 3.79 21.06 2.12
CA THR A 21 3.42 22.36 2.67
C THR A 21 4.19 23.46 1.93
N LYS A 22 3.69 24.70 1.93
CA LYS A 22 4.39 25.79 1.26
C LYS A 22 5.81 26.04 1.80
N VAL A 23 6.02 25.87 3.10
CA VAL A 23 7.37 25.93 3.70
C VAL A 23 8.29 24.86 3.10
N ASN A 24 7.81 23.62 2.98
CA ASN A 24 8.61 22.52 2.43
C ASN A 24 8.82 22.63 0.92
N LEU A 25 7.83 23.15 0.18
CA LEU A 25 7.96 23.42 -1.25
C LEU A 25 9.02 24.48 -1.52
N LYS A 26 9.04 25.57 -0.73
CA LYS A 26 10.08 26.59 -0.82
C LYS A 26 11.47 26.05 -0.48
N ALA A 27 11.57 25.18 0.54
CA ALA A 27 12.83 24.50 0.87
C ALA A 27 13.33 23.57 -0.26
N GLN A 28 12.44 23.11 -1.14
CA GLN A 28 12.76 22.33 -2.34
C GLN A 28 12.91 23.21 -3.61
N ASN A 29 13.16 24.52 -3.44
CA ASN A 29 13.32 25.50 -4.52
C ASN A 29 12.12 25.66 -5.46
N VAL A 30 10.91 25.31 -5.01
CA VAL A 30 9.68 25.62 -5.75
C VAL A 30 9.29 27.07 -5.45
N SER A 31 9.06 27.87 -6.48
CA SER A 31 8.69 29.29 -6.36
C SER A 31 7.23 29.44 -5.89
N VAL A 32 7.03 29.36 -4.57
CA VAL A 32 5.76 29.62 -3.89
C VAL A 32 5.96 30.59 -2.73
N ASP A 33 4.94 31.38 -2.40
CA ASP A 33 4.89 32.07 -1.10
C ASP A 33 4.87 31.01 0.04
N VAL A 34 5.19 31.42 1.27
CA VAL A 34 5.15 30.51 2.44
C VAL A 34 3.82 30.57 3.19
N VAL A 35 2.88 31.41 2.76
CA VAL A 35 1.76 31.86 3.57
C VAL A 35 0.54 30.97 3.31
N GLY A 36 -0.11 30.50 4.38
CA GLY A 36 -1.27 29.61 4.23
C GLY A 36 -2.47 30.30 3.56
N GLU A 37 -3.04 29.67 2.53
CA GLU A 37 -4.31 30.13 1.94
C GLU A 37 -5.42 30.17 3.00
N GLY A 38 -5.96 31.37 3.26
CA GLY A 38 -7.00 31.59 4.28
C GLY A 38 -6.51 31.61 5.73
N CYS A 39 -5.19 31.70 5.97
CA CYS A 39 -4.60 31.67 7.32
C CYS A 39 -3.83 32.96 7.69
N GLY A 40 -4.11 34.10 7.03
CA GLY A 40 -3.36 35.35 7.26
C GLY A 40 -1.88 35.22 6.88
N ASP A 41 -0.97 35.95 7.55
CA ASP A 41 0.48 35.99 7.27
C ASP A 41 1.30 34.78 7.82
N TYR A 42 0.64 33.77 8.38
CA TYR A 42 1.34 32.65 9.00
C TYR A 42 1.94 31.70 7.97
N SER A 43 3.19 31.28 8.23
CA SER A 43 3.87 30.28 7.41
C SER A 43 3.19 28.91 7.51
N GLU A 44 2.86 28.33 6.38
CA GLU A 44 2.23 27.02 6.29
C GLU A 44 3.26 25.90 6.50
N SER A 45 3.46 25.54 7.75
CA SER A 45 4.20 24.35 8.18
C SER A 45 3.26 23.15 8.41
N THR A 46 3.80 21.95 8.55
CA THR A 46 3.00 20.75 8.86
C THR A 46 2.18 20.92 10.15
N LEU A 47 2.82 21.47 11.20
CA LEU A 47 2.13 21.77 12.45
C LEU A 47 1.04 22.84 12.25
N HIS A 48 1.31 23.89 11.47
CA HIS A 48 0.31 24.91 11.21
C HIS A 48 -0.91 24.34 10.46
N SER A 49 -0.68 23.64 9.35
CA SER A 49 -1.76 23.09 8.52
C SER A 49 -2.63 22.05 9.23
N LEU A 50 -2.08 21.29 10.17
CA LEU A 50 -2.78 20.18 10.81
C LEU A 50 -3.27 20.48 12.22
N TRP A 51 -2.74 21.50 12.90
CA TRP A 51 -3.01 21.73 14.32
C TRP A 51 -3.30 23.20 14.68
N LEU A 52 -2.51 24.15 14.16
CA LEU A 52 -2.57 25.54 14.64
C LEU A 52 -3.48 26.46 13.81
N CYS A 53 -3.74 26.16 12.55
CA CYS A 53 -4.57 27.03 11.71
C CYS A 53 -6.01 27.08 12.23
N ASP A 54 -6.72 28.19 11.99
CA ASP A 54 -8.07 28.40 12.55
C ASP A 54 -9.06 27.32 12.12
N GLN A 55 -8.93 26.82 10.88
CA GLN A 55 -9.75 25.73 10.38
C GLN A 55 -9.47 24.41 11.12
N ALA A 56 -8.21 24.09 11.38
CA ALA A 56 -7.86 22.90 12.15
C ALA A 56 -8.30 23.04 13.61
N ARG A 57 -8.05 24.21 14.23
CA ARG A 57 -8.48 24.52 15.60
C ARG A 57 -9.99 24.37 15.78
N ALA A 58 -10.80 24.80 14.81
CA ALA A 58 -12.25 24.61 14.86
C ALA A 58 -12.64 23.13 15.00
N VAL A 59 -11.89 22.21 14.37
CA VAL A 59 -12.11 20.75 14.49
C VAL A 59 -11.53 20.19 15.79
N TRP A 60 -10.40 20.69 16.27
CA TRP A 60 -9.80 20.18 17.52
C TRP A 60 -10.48 20.69 18.78
N MET A 61 -11.23 21.80 18.68
CA MET A 61 -11.92 22.47 19.78
C MET A 61 -13.41 22.10 19.88
N SER A 62 -13.96 21.33 18.94
CA SER A 62 -15.37 20.91 18.96
C SER A 62 -15.67 19.91 20.09
N GLY A 63 -14.68 19.19 20.59
CA GLY A 63 -14.83 18.17 21.64
C GLY A 63 -13.70 18.15 22.67
N PRO A 64 -13.91 17.51 23.85
CA PRO A 64 -12.91 17.41 24.90
C PRO A 64 -11.75 16.44 24.60
N GLU A 65 -11.90 15.56 23.60
CA GLU A 65 -11.07 14.36 23.39
C GLU A 65 -9.58 14.64 23.21
N PHE A 66 -9.23 15.82 22.67
CA PHE A 66 -7.85 16.22 22.39
C PHE A 66 -7.38 17.46 23.17
N GLN A 67 -8.15 17.95 24.16
CA GLN A 67 -7.78 19.14 24.93
C GLN A 67 -6.45 19.00 25.69
N PHE A 68 -6.08 17.77 26.08
CA PHE A 68 -4.80 17.52 26.74
C PHE A 68 -3.58 17.83 25.85
N LEU A 69 -3.70 17.65 24.53
CA LEU A 69 -2.66 18.01 23.56
C LEU A 69 -2.53 19.52 23.42
N ILE A 70 -3.65 20.25 23.51
CA ILE A 70 -3.66 21.72 23.44
C ILE A 70 -2.94 22.30 24.66
N ARG A 71 -3.24 21.78 25.86
CA ARG A 71 -2.58 22.20 27.11
C ARG A 71 -1.07 21.93 27.13
N LYS A 72 -0.61 20.90 26.42
CA LYS A 72 0.81 20.56 26.34
C LYS A 72 1.66 21.62 25.61
N GLY A 73 1.08 22.36 24.67
CA GLY A 73 1.79 23.43 23.94
C GLY A 73 2.93 22.93 23.06
N CYS A 74 2.73 21.83 22.33
CA CYS A 74 3.74 21.20 21.47
C CYS A 74 4.27 22.17 20.39
N ARG A 75 5.58 22.16 20.16
CA ARG A 75 6.28 23.04 19.21
C ARG A 75 6.48 22.41 17.83
N SER A 76 6.31 21.09 17.72
CA SER A 76 6.37 20.37 16.45
C SER A 76 5.25 19.34 16.34
N PHE A 77 4.96 18.92 15.11
CA PHE A 77 3.97 17.86 14.87
C PHE A 77 4.44 16.50 15.44
N VAL A 78 5.76 16.25 15.47
CA VAL A 78 6.34 15.04 16.06
C VAL A 78 6.14 15.01 17.56
N GLU A 79 6.44 16.11 18.26
CA GLU A 79 6.23 16.21 19.71
C GLU A 79 4.76 15.96 20.08
N LEU A 80 3.84 16.45 19.24
CA LEU A 80 2.42 16.21 19.40
C LEU A 80 2.07 14.71 19.26
N LEU A 81 2.57 14.05 18.22
CA LEU A 81 2.38 12.61 18.03
C LEU A 81 3.00 11.78 19.16
N GLU A 82 4.20 12.13 19.61
CA GLU A 82 4.88 11.45 20.71
C GLU A 82 4.09 11.56 22.01
N HIS A 83 3.54 12.74 22.31
CA HIS A 83 2.71 12.92 23.48
C HIS A 83 1.42 12.10 23.36
N LEU A 84 0.74 12.17 22.21
CA LEU A 84 -0.46 11.38 21.93
C LEU A 84 -0.21 9.87 22.06
N PHE A 85 0.89 9.34 21.52
CA PHE A 85 1.22 7.91 21.65
C PHE A 85 1.55 7.51 23.08
N ARG A 86 2.03 8.44 23.91
CA ARG A 86 2.36 8.17 25.32
C ARG A 86 1.12 8.11 26.21
N VAL A 87 0.13 8.99 25.99
CA VAL A 87 -1.00 9.16 26.93
C VAL A 87 -2.36 8.81 26.32
N GLY A 88 -2.48 8.78 24.99
CA GLY A 88 -3.73 8.53 24.29
C GLY A 88 -4.05 7.05 24.12
N SER A 89 -5.33 6.72 24.15
CA SER A 89 -5.83 5.38 23.82
C SER A 89 -5.64 5.04 22.34
N GLY A 90 -5.75 3.75 22.01
CA GLY A 90 -5.71 3.30 20.61
C GLY A 90 -6.77 3.95 19.71
N LEU A 91 -7.93 4.28 20.27
CA LEU A 91 -9.01 5.01 19.58
C LEU A 91 -8.63 6.46 19.34
N GLN A 92 -8.20 7.18 20.38
CA GLN A 92 -7.76 8.58 20.24
C GLN A 92 -6.62 8.71 19.23
N VAL A 93 -5.67 7.77 19.25
CA VAL A 93 -4.59 7.72 18.27
C VAL A 93 -5.12 7.54 16.84
N ALA A 94 -6.10 6.67 16.63
CA ALA A 94 -6.68 6.40 15.32
C ALA A 94 -7.53 7.57 14.81
N GLU A 95 -8.36 8.16 15.68
CA GLU A 95 -9.19 9.34 15.40
C GLU A 95 -8.31 10.54 15.07
N PHE A 96 -7.32 10.85 15.90
CA PHE A 96 -6.37 11.94 15.67
C PHE A 96 -5.70 11.83 14.30
N ALA A 97 -5.17 10.64 13.99
CA ALA A 97 -4.48 10.39 12.73
C ALA A 97 -5.41 10.57 11.53
N THR A 98 -6.66 10.14 11.67
CA THR A 98 -7.68 10.23 10.62
C THR A 98 -8.17 11.67 10.43
N ILE A 99 -8.36 12.42 11.52
CA ILE A 99 -8.69 13.86 11.46
C ILE A 99 -7.58 14.64 10.75
N CYS A 100 -6.30 14.41 11.10
CA CYS A 100 -5.17 15.03 10.41
C CYS A 100 -5.20 14.74 8.90
N TRP A 101 -5.50 13.51 8.52
CA TRP A 101 -5.60 13.13 7.11
C TRP A 101 -6.79 13.83 6.42
N CYS A 102 -7.95 13.91 7.07
CA CYS A 102 -9.12 14.61 6.54
C CYS A 102 -8.87 16.11 6.36
N LEU A 103 -8.23 16.77 7.34
CA LEU A 103 -7.81 18.17 7.24
C LEU A 103 -6.88 18.40 6.05
N TRP A 104 -5.88 17.54 5.89
CA TRP A 104 -4.95 17.60 4.76
C TRP A 104 -5.65 17.41 3.42
N GLN A 105 -6.57 16.43 3.34
CA GLN A 105 -7.32 16.16 2.12
C GLN A 105 -8.26 17.30 1.76
N ARG A 106 -8.93 17.87 2.75
CA ARG A 106 -9.75 19.06 2.55
C ARG A 106 -8.94 20.21 1.98
N ARG A 107 -7.80 20.51 2.62
CA ARG A 107 -6.89 21.55 2.18
C ARG A 107 -6.49 21.37 0.71
N ASN A 108 -6.05 20.17 0.32
CA ASN A 108 -5.64 19.91 -1.05
C ASN A 108 -6.79 20.06 -2.05
N ARG A 109 -7.98 19.57 -1.71
CA ARG A 109 -9.17 19.66 -2.57
C ARG A 109 -9.61 21.10 -2.79
N VAL A 110 -9.66 21.90 -1.72
CA VAL A 110 -10.00 23.33 -1.82
C VAL A 110 -9.03 24.07 -2.75
N ARG A 111 -7.72 23.80 -2.62
CA ARG A 111 -6.68 24.41 -3.46
C ARG A 111 -6.83 24.10 -4.95
N VAL A 112 -7.31 22.91 -5.30
CA VAL A 112 -7.57 22.52 -6.70
C VAL A 112 -9.03 22.68 -7.11
N SER A 113 -9.81 23.48 -6.37
CA SER A 113 -11.23 23.76 -6.62
C SER A 113 -12.11 22.51 -6.72
N GLN A 114 -11.77 21.44 -5.99
CA GLN A 114 -12.56 20.22 -5.90
C GLN A 114 -13.53 20.24 -4.70
N PRO A 115 -14.68 19.56 -4.81
CA PRO A 115 -15.61 19.40 -3.69
C PRO A 115 -14.94 18.73 -2.48
N SER A 116 -15.22 19.26 -1.29
CA SER A 116 -14.70 18.76 -0.02
C SER A 116 -15.71 18.96 1.11
N TRP A 117 -15.57 18.17 2.18
CA TRP A 117 -16.35 18.30 3.41
C TRP A 117 -16.22 19.68 4.03
N GLN A 118 -17.30 20.16 4.63
CA GLN A 118 -17.28 21.34 5.48
C GLN A 118 -16.46 21.07 6.74
N ILE A 119 -15.89 22.12 7.33
CA ILE A 119 -14.99 22.00 8.49
C ILE A 119 -15.68 21.27 9.66
N HIS A 120 -16.95 21.59 9.92
CA HIS A 120 -17.73 20.97 11.00
C HIS A 120 -18.02 19.47 10.78
N GLU A 121 -17.90 18.96 9.55
CA GLU A 121 -18.15 17.54 9.26
C GLU A 121 -16.89 16.67 9.45
N ILE A 122 -15.71 17.29 9.51
CA ILE A 122 -14.43 16.56 9.46
C ILE A 122 -14.29 15.55 10.61
N GLU A 123 -14.69 15.96 11.82
CA GLU A 123 -14.59 15.11 13.01
C GLU A 123 -15.48 13.87 12.86
N ASP A 124 -16.75 14.06 12.55
CA ASP A 124 -17.72 12.97 12.37
C ASP A 124 -17.32 12.01 11.26
N GLN A 125 -16.81 12.55 10.15
CA GLN A 125 -16.31 11.74 9.03
C GLN A 125 -15.09 10.91 9.46
N ALA A 126 -14.15 11.52 10.19
CA ALA A 126 -12.99 10.80 10.69
C ALA A 126 -13.37 9.68 11.67
N LYS A 127 -14.25 9.97 12.64
CA LYS A 127 -14.76 8.98 13.60
C LYS A 127 -15.51 7.85 12.91
N ARG A 128 -16.26 8.14 11.85
CA ARG A 128 -16.94 7.13 11.02
C ARG A 128 -15.94 6.24 10.29
N MET A 129 -14.94 6.83 9.63
CA MET A 129 -13.90 6.10 8.91
C MET A 129 -13.09 5.17 9.83
N VAL A 130 -12.81 5.59 11.07
CA VAL A 130 -12.12 4.74 12.05
C VAL A 130 -12.97 3.53 12.42
N ARG A 131 -14.26 3.74 12.71
CA ARG A 131 -15.22 2.67 13.03
C ARG A 131 -15.35 1.68 11.88
N GLU A 132 -15.65 2.15 10.68
CA GLU A 132 -15.76 1.30 9.48
C GLU A 132 -14.50 0.46 9.24
N PHE A 133 -13.32 1.06 9.43
CA PHE A 133 -12.06 0.33 9.30
C PHE A 133 -11.90 -0.74 10.39
N TRP A 134 -12.24 -0.45 11.63
CA TRP A 134 -12.13 -1.43 12.72
C TRP A 134 -13.12 -2.57 12.55
N ASP A 135 -14.38 -2.26 12.27
CA ASP A 135 -15.44 -3.26 12.07
C ASP A 135 -15.08 -4.22 10.93
N ALA A 136 -14.61 -3.68 9.79
CA ALA A 136 -14.19 -4.50 8.64
C ALA A 136 -12.98 -5.39 8.96
N ASN A 137 -12.00 -4.89 9.72
CA ASN A 137 -10.82 -5.68 10.09
C ASN A 137 -11.09 -6.70 11.21
N GLU A 138 -12.02 -6.42 12.12
CA GLU A 138 -12.46 -7.39 13.11
C GLU A 138 -13.19 -8.56 12.44
N GLN A 139 -14.06 -8.27 11.48
CA GLN A 139 -14.70 -9.31 10.64
C GLN A 139 -13.67 -10.12 9.85
N GLU A 140 -12.66 -9.48 9.26
CA GLU A 140 -11.60 -10.19 8.53
C GLU A 140 -10.72 -11.03 9.46
N GLN A 141 -10.39 -10.54 10.67
CA GLN A 141 -9.65 -11.33 11.66
C GLN A 141 -10.44 -12.54 12.16
N GLN A 142 -11.77 -12.41 12.31
CA GLN A 142 -12.64 -13.55 12.62
C GLN A 142 -12.68 -14.57 11.49
N ARG A 143 -12.65 -14.12 10.22
CA ARG A 143 -12.56 -14.99 9.04
C ARG A 143 -11.17 -15.62 8.86
N SER A 144 -10.09 -14.90 9.17
CA SER A 144 -8.72 -15.33 8.98
C SER A 144 -8.27 -16.37 10.01
N LYS A 145 -8.83 -16.38 11.22
CA LYS A 145 -8.60 -17.46 12.20
C LYS A 145 -8.99 -18.85 11.70
N ARG A 146 -9.77 -18.94 10.60
CA ARG A 146 -10.16 -20.21 9.96
C ARG A 146 -9.29 -20.61 8.76
N ARG A 147 -8.30 -19.80 8.37
CA ARG A 147 -7.35 -20.15 7.29
C ARG A 147 -5.94 -20.20 7.88
N PRO A 148 -5.15 -21.26 7.62
CA PRO A 148 -3.72 -21.19 7.86
C PRO A 148 -3.20 -19.96 7.13
N GLN A 149 -2.65 -19.01 7.87
CA GLN A 149 -2.03 -17.84 7.29
C GLN A 149 -0.83 -18.35 6.48
N ALA A 150 -0.93 -18.28 5.15
CA ALA A 150 0.14 -18.71 4.26
C ALA A 150 1.30 -17.72 4.42
N HIS A 151 2.17 -17.98 5.41
CA HIS A 151 3.43 -17.29 5.52
C HIS A 151 4.38 -17.90 4.48
N TRP A 152 5.09 -17.06 3.74
CA TRP A 152 6.11 -17.56 2.83
C TRP A 152 7.14 -18.38 3.61
N SER A 153 7.51 -19.54 3.07
CA SER A 153 8.54 -20.42 3.61
C SER A 153 9.55 -20.79 2.52
N PRO A 154 10.83 -21.02 2.86
CA PRO A 154 11.78 -21.56 1.92
C PRO A 154 11.33 -22.93 1.38
N PRO A 155 11.77 -23.31 0.17
CA PRO A 155 11.57 -24.67 -0.34
C PRO A 155 12.32 -25.71 0.51
N PRO A 156 11.88 -26.98 0.50
CA PRO A 156 12.66 -28.10 1.07
C PRO A 156 14.08 -28.20 0.48
N ALA A 157 15.00 -28.78 1.24
CA ALA A 157 16.35 -29.07 0.75
C ALA A 157 16.32 -29.90 -0.54
N GLY A 158 17.17 -29.56 -1.51
CA GLY A 158 17.22 -30.20 -2.83
C GLY A 158 16.16 -29.73 -3.82
N THR A 159 15.35 -28.73 -3.47
CA THR A 159 14.35 -28.12 -4.36
C THR A 159 14.55 -26.61 -4.44
N TYR A 160 14.01 -26.01 -5.51
CA TYR A 160 14.05 -24.57 -5.73
C TYR A 160 12.65 -24.01 -5.78
N LYS A 161 12.50 -22.75 -5.39
CA LYS A 161 11.22 -22.04 -5.44
C LYS A 161 11.30 -20.88 -6.42
N ALA A 162 10.42 -20.86 -7.40
CA ALA A 162 10.32 -19.84 -8.42
C ALA A 162 9.04 -19.02 -8.20
N ASN A 163 9.21 -17.78 -7.73
CA ASN A 163 8.14 -16.81 -7.68
C ASN A 163 8.05 -16.08 -9.02
N PHE A 164 6.89 -16.08 -9.66
CA PHE A 164 6.64 -15.36 -10.92
C PHE A 164 5.52 -14.34 -10.77
N ASP A 165 5.56 -13.29 -11.60
CA ASP A 165 4.55 -12.22 -11.64
C ASP A 165 4.57 -11.54 -13.02
N ALA A 166 3.47 -10.91 -13.42
CA ALA A 166 3.37 -10.13 -14.63
C ALA A 166 2.76 -8.74 -14.41
N ALA A 167 3.43 -7.71 -14.93
CA ALA A 167 2.96 -6.33 -14.89
C ALA A 167 2.54 -5.85 -16.29
N ILE A 168 1.28 -5.44 -16.45
CA ILE A 168 0.78 -4.85 -17.68
C ILE A 168 0.99 -3.33 -17.65
N PHE A 169 1.58 -2.79 -18.71
CA PHE A 169 1.77 -1.35 -18.91
C PHE A 169 0.99 -0.93 -20.16
N GLU A 170 -0.29 -0.58 -19.98
CA GLU A 170 -1.20 -0.23 -21.09
C GLU A 170 -0.68 0.95 -21.92
N GLU A 171 -0.17 2.00 -21.27
CA GLU A 171 0.39 3.18 -21.95
C GLU A 171 1.59 2.83 -22.85
N LEU A 172 2.37 1.82 -22.45
CA LEU A 172 3.57 1.37 -23.16
C LEU A 172 3.32 0.17 -24.08
N GLN A 173 2.05 -0.27 -24.18
CA GLN A 173 1.59 -1.42 -24.97
C GLN A 173 2.47 -2.67 -24.76
N CYS A 174 2.81 -2.98 -23.50
CA CYS A 174 3.68 -4.10 -23.19
C CYS A 174 3.38 -4.75 -21.84
N VAL A 175 3.93 -5.94 -21.65
CA VAL A 175 3.92 -6.66 -20.39
C VAL A 175 5.35 -6.90 -19.93
N GLY A 176 5.63 -6.65 -18.66
CA GLY A 176 6.84 -7.09 -17.98
C GLY A 176 6.60 -8.41 -17.26
N LEU A 177 7.42 -9.42 -17.52
CA LEU A 177 7.44 -10.70 -16.82
C LEU A 177 8.59 -10.67 -15.80
N GLY A 178 8.31 -11.09 -14.57
CA GLY A 178 9.30 -11.20 -13.50
C GLY A 178 9.37 -12.62 -12.95
N VAL A 179 10.58 -13.11 -12.69
CA VAL A 179 10.81 -14.40 -12.02
C VAL A 179 11.96 -14.27 -11.03
N VAL A 180 11.82 -14.85 -9.83
CA VAL A 180 12.88 -14.97 -8.84
C VAL A 180 12.97 -16.41 -8.33
N PHE A 181 14.16 -17.00 -8.46
CA PHE A 181 14.47 -18.32 -7.90
C PHE A 181 15.16 -18.19 -6.55
N ARG A 182 14.73 -19.00 -5.59
CA ARG A 182 15.36 -19.15 -4.28
C ARG A 182 15.67 -20.61 -3.94
N ASP A 183 16.74 -20.80 -3.19
CA ASP A 183 17.10 -22.10 -2.61
C ASP A 183 16.46 -22.31 -1.21
N HIS A 184 16.72 -23.47 -0.62
CA HIS A 184 16.25 -23.86 0.72
C HIS A 184 16.80 -22.98 1.85
N SER A 185 17.91 -22.27 1.62
CA SER A 185 18.48 -21.29 2.54
C SER A 185 17.88 -19.89 2.35
N SER A 186 16.78 -19.79 1.60
CA SER A 186 16.08 -18.55 1.22
C SER A 186 16.91 -17.59 0.38
N GLN A 187 18.07 -18.01 -0.13
CA GLN A 187 18.95 -17.17 -0.94
C GLN A 187 18.43 -17.08 -2.36
N VAL A 188 18.49 -15.88 -2.94
CA VAL A 188 18.17 -15.69 -4.36
C VAL A 188 19.33 -16.23 -5.18
N ILE A 189 19.05 -17.21 -6.03
CA ILE A 189 20.05 -17.88 -6.87
C ILE A 189 19.96 -17.44 -8.33
N ALA A 190 18.80 -16.95 -8.76
CA ALA A 190 18.61 -16.38 -10.09
C ALA A 190 17.38 -15.46 -10.11
N ALA A 191 17.37 -14.51 -11.02
CA ALA A 191 16.23 -13.65 -11.28
C ALA A 191 16.16 -13.31 -12.78
N LEU A 192 14.96 -13.07 -13.28
CA LEU A 192 14.70 -12.69 -14.66
C LEU A 192 13.67 -11.56 -14.70
N SER A 193 13.92 -10.60 -15.59
CA SER A 193 12.94 -9.61 -16.01
C SER A 193 12.95 -9.55 -17.53
N GLN A 194 11.77 -9.67 -18.15
CA GLN A 194 11.63 -9.69 -19.60
C GLN A 194 10.42 -8.87 -20.03
N ARG A 195 10.58 -8.06 -21.07
CA ARG A 195 9.46 -7.34 -21.70
C ARG A 195 8.95 -8.12 -22.91
N ILE A 196 7.63 -8.25 -23.01
CA ILE A 196 6.94 -8.82 -24.18
C ILE A 196 5.89 -7.83 -24.71
N GLY A 197 5.34 -8.11 -25.90
CA GLY A 197 4.20 -7.36 -26.45
C GLY A 197 2.96 -7.46 -25.57
N LEU A 198 2.01 -6.56 -25.79
CA LEU A 198 0.78 -6.50 -24.99
C LEU A 198 0.04 -7.85 -25.00
N SER A 199 -0.38 -8.28 -23.81
CA SER A 199 -1.23 -9.46 -23.62
C SER A 199 -2.70 -9.06 -23.56
N SER A 200 -3.59 -9.95 -24.00
CA SER A 200 -5.03 -9.69 -24.03
C SER A 200 -5.69 -9.69 -22.64
N THR A 201 -5.13 -10.40 -21.65
CA THR A 201 -5.64 -10.42 -20.27
C THR A 201 -4.53 -10.55 -19.22
N VAL A 202 -4.88 -10.23 -17.97
CA VAL A 202 -4.02 -10.45 -16.79
C VAL A 202 -3.67 -11.93 -16.64
N GLU A 203 -4.64 -12.85 -16.76
CA GLU A 203 -4.37 -14.29 -16.62
C GLU A 203 -3.43 -14.82 -17.71
N MET A 204 -3.51 -14.28 -18.92
CA MET A 204 -2.57 -14.64 -19.99
C MET A 204 -1.17 -14.11 -19.69
N ALA A 205 -1.05 -12.88 -19.19
CA ALA A 205 0.23 -12.30 -18.79
C ALA A 205 0.90 -13.13 -17.69
N GLU A 206 0.13 -13.51 -16.66
CA GLU A 206 0.56 -14.36 -15.56
C GLU A 206 0.95 -15.78 -16.00
N ALA A 207 0.16 -16.39 -16.90
CA ALA A 207 0.50 -17.68 -17.49
C ALA A 207 1.82 -17.60 -18.29
N LEU A 208 2.07 -16.50 -19.01
CA LEU A 208 3.32 -16.30 -19.73
C LEU A 208 4.52 -16.11 -18.79
N ALA A 209 4.33 -15.42 -17.65
CA ALA A 209 5.37 -15.33 -16.61
C ALA A 209 5.68 -16.71 -16.02
N ALA A 210 4.66 -17.53 -15.71
CA ALA A 210 4.82 -18.90 -15.25
C ALA A 210 5.56 -19.77 -16.28
N ARG A 211 5.22 -19.67 -17.57
CA ARG A 211 5.94 -20.36 -18.65
C ARG A 211 7.39 -19.95 -18.71
N ARG A 212 7.66 -18.65 -18.64
CA ARG A 212 9.03 -18.15 -18.68
C ARG A 212 9.84 -18.63 -17.46
N ALA A 213 9.22 -18.75 -16.29
CA ALA A 213 9.86 -19.33 -15.11
C ALA A 213 10.31 -20.79 -15.35
N VAL A 214 9.47 -21.61 -15.97
CA VAL A 214 9.80 -23.01 -16.32
C VAL A 214 10.91 -23.08 -17.38
N GLU A 215 10.84 -22.26 -18.42
CA GLU A 215 11.91 -22.18 -19.42
C GLU A 215 13.24 -21.76 -18.78
N PHE A 216 13.21 -20.76 -17.90
CA PHE A 216 14.40 -20.26 -17.22
C PHE A 216 14.99 -21.29 -16.26
N ALA A 217 14.17 -22.08 -15.57
CA ALA A 217 14.64 -23.22 -14.78
C ALA A 217 15.43 -24.21 -15.65
N ARG A 218 14.94 -24.52 -16.86
CA ARG A 218 15.62 -25.43 -17.81
C ARG A 218 16.94 -24.86 -18.29
N GLU A 219 16.97 -23.58 -18.64
CA GLU A 219 18.20 -22.87 -19.05
C GLU A 219 19.28 -22.93 -17.95
N LEU A 220 18.85 -22.85 -16.69
CA LEU A 220 19.73 -22.93 -15.51
C LEU A 220 19.99 -24.37 -15.02
N SER A 221 19.40 -25.38 -15.66
CA SER A 221 19.43 -26.78 -15.21
C SER A 221 18.99 -26.96 -13.74
N LEU A 222 17.99 -26.19 -13.30
CA LEU A 222 17.38 -26.30 -11.99
C LEU A 222 16.22 -27.30 -12.04
N PHE A 223 16.41 -28.45 -11.39
CA PHE A 223 15.40 -29.50 -11.24
C PHE A 223 14.67 -29.38 -9.90
N TYR A 224 13.50 -30.00 -9.79
CA TYR A 224 12.61 -29.97 -8.63
C TYR A 224 12.21 -28.55 -8.22
N VAL A 225 11.49 -27.87 -9.12
CA VAL A 225 11.06 -26.48 -8.95
C VAL A 225 9.60 -26.39 -8.47
N ILE A 226 9.39 -25.63 -7.40
CA ILE A 226 8.07 -25.21 -6.93
C ILE A 226 7.75 -23.84 -7.53
N LEU A 227 6.70 -23.76 -8.35
CA LEU A 227 6.19 -22.50 -8.88
C LEU A 227 5.19 -21.86 -7.92
N GLU A 228 5.35 -20.56 -7.68
CA GLU A 228 4.42 -19.75 -6.90
C GLU A 228 4.08 -18.46 -7.66
N GLY A 229 2.79 -18.15 -7.78
CA GLY A 229 2.28 -16.91 -8.36
C GLY A 229 1.00 -16.48 -7.64
N ASP A 230 0.58 -15.23 -7.82
CA ASP A 230 -0.57 -14.65 -7.11
C ASP A 230 -1.90 -14.78 -7.88
N CYS A 231 -1.85 -15.18 -9.15
CA CYS A 231 -3.03 -15.42 -9.97
C CYS A 231 -3.67 -16.79 -9.67
N LEU A 232 -4.64 -16.81 -8.75
CA LEU A 232 -5.36 -18.01 -8.34
C LEU A 232 -5.90 -18.83 -9.53
N ARG A 233 -6.40 -18.18 -10.58
CA ARG A 233 -6.94 -18.84 -11.77
C ARG A 233 -5.88 -19.61 -12.55
N VAL A 234 -4.67 -19.05 -12.66
CA VAL A 234 -3.53 -19.71 -13.33
C VAL A 234 -3.01 -20.85 -12.45
N VAL A 235 -2.84 -20.62 -11.15
CA VAL A 235 -2.40 -21.64 -10.20
C VAL A 235 -3.35 -22.84 -10.16
N GLN A 236 -4.67 -22.60 -10.16
CA GLN A 236 -5.66 -23.68 -10.22
C GLN A 236 -5.60 -24.44 -11.56
N ALA A 237 -5.44 -23.74 -12.69
CA ALA A 237 -5.33 -24.38 -14.00
C ALA A 237 -4.07 -25.27 -14.12
N LEU A 238 -2.95 -24.82 -13.54
CA LEU A 238 -1.69 -25.57 -13.47
C LEU A 238 -1.83 -26.84 -12.62
N ASN A 239 -2.56 -26.77 -11.50
CA ASN A 239 -2.77 -27.92 -10.61
C ASN A 239 -3.88 -28.89 -11.07
N ALA A 240 -4.74 -28.50 -12.02
CA ALA A 240 -5.85 -29.33 -12.46
C ALA A 240 -5.40 -30.56 -13.28
N SER A 241 -6.03 -31.72 -13.02
CA SER A 241 -5.84 -32.95 -13.80
C SER A 241 -6.69 -32.90 -15.08
N GLY A 242 -6.14 -32.33 -16.16
CA GLY A 242 -6.82 -32.24 -17.46
C GLY A 242 -6.38 -31.03 -18.31
N GLY A 243 -6.93 -30.95 -19.52
CA GLY A 243 -6.75 -29.82 -20.42
C GLY A 243 -7.49 -28.58 -19.92
N CYS A 244 -6.89 -27.40 -20.10
CA CYS A 244 -7.51 -26.13 -19.74
C CYS A 244 -8.22 -25.51 -20.96
N ASN A 245 -9.54 -25.34 -20.93
CA ASN A 245 -10.34 -24.75 -22.02
C ASN A 245 -10.44 -23.21 -21.95
N THR A 246 -9.58 -22.56 -21.16
CA THR A 246 -9.53 -21.09 -21.07
C THR A 246 -8.71 -20.49 -22.22
N MET A 247 -8.79 -19.18 -22.42
CA MET A 247 -8.01 -18.50 -23.46
C MET A 247 -6.49 -18.69 -23.32
N TYR A 248 -5.99 -18.86 -22.09
CA TYR A 248 -4.59 -19.13 -21.76
C TYR A 248 -4.28 -20.62 -21.59
N GLY A 249 -5.23 -21.50 -21.90
CA GLY A 249 -5.11 -22.93 -21.66
C GLY A 249 -4.01 -23.61 -22.48
N HIS A 250 -3.72 -23.11 -23.68
CA HIS A 250 -2.60 -23.58 -24.48
C HIS A 250 -1.24 -23.33 -23.79
N VAL A 251 -1.08 -22.16 -23.14
CA VAL A 251 0.11 -21.84 -22.35
C VAL A 251 0.21 -22.76 -21.13
N VAL A 252 -0.90 -23.02 -20.44
CA VAL A 252 -0.94 -23.98 -19.31
C VAL A 252 -0.50 -25.38 -19.73
N ASN A 253 -0.96 -25.85 -20.89
CA ASN A 253 -0.58 -27.17 -21.41
C ASN A 253 0.92 -27.21 -21.76
N GLU A 254 1.46 -26.12 -22.32
CA GLU A 254 2.89 -25.99 -22.61
C GLU A 254 3.72 -25.99 -21.31
N ILE A 255 3.31 -25.25 -20.28
CA ILE A 255 3.94 -25.26 -18.96
C ILE A 255 4.01 -26.68 -18.39
N LYS A 256 2.89 -27.41 -18.40
CA LYS A 256 2.84 -28.80 -17.90
C LYS A 256 3.79 -29.72 -18.68
N ARG A 257 3.83 -29.57 -20.00
CA ARG A 257 4.75 -30.34 -20.86
C ARG A 257 6.22 -30.01 -20.58
N LEU A 258 6.55 -28.73 -20.43
CA LEU A 258 7.92 -28.28 -20.14
C LEU A 258 8.36 -28.62 -18.70
N GLY A 259 7.43 -28.59 -17.75
CA GLY A 259 7.67 -28.91 -16.36
C GLY A 259 7.77 -30.41 -16.07
N ALA A 260 7.25 -31.29 -16.94
CA ALA A 260 7.36 -32.74 -16.76
C ALA A 260 8.80 -33.27 -16.77
N VAL A 261 9.76 -32.45 -17.20
CA VAL A 261 11.20 -32.78 -17.26
C VAL A 261 12.03 -32.01 -16.23
N LEU A 262 11.39 -31.22 -15.36
CA LEU A 262 12.00 -30.46 -14.27
C LEU A 262 11.68 -31.10 -12.93
#